data_AF-A0A0C1ZT59-F1
#
_entry.id   AF-A0A0C1ZT59-F1
#
_cell.length_a   1.000
_cell.length_b   1.000
_cell.length_c   1.000
_cell.angle_alpha   90.00
_cell.angle_beta   90.00
_cell.angle_gamma   90.00
#
_symmetry.space_group_name_H-M   'P 1'
#
loop_
_entity.id
_entity.type
_entity.pdbx_description
1 polymer ?
#
loop_
_entity_poly.entity_id
_entity_poly.type
_entity_poly.pdbx_seq_one_letter_code
_entity_poly.pdbx_strand_id
1 'polypeptide(L)'
;MMSLSLVRIALLASASLLLSSCTGSDDDEGGFSTFGNTGFTTTPNTTFEPETTGDGEPGDGDTDPGDGDGEPAPTCGDGLVDATEACDGGNLAGETCVSLGYAGGALACAPNCADFDVSGCSSAVCGNAVIDEGELCDGPELQGQTCASVGFSSGELGCNPNCKSFDVSGCVDAVCGNAVVEAGEVCDSNNLGGQTCATQGFAGGTLLCNGSCTGFNTAGCTNGSGDCCTDNGYPGCQVPSIQNCVCGLDPYCCDTLWDSLCVDSAILDCGAVC
;
A
#
# COMPACT_ATOMS: atom_id res chain seq x y z
N MET A 1 -24.87 9.04 -43.05
CA MET A 1 -24.09 9.95 -42.18
C MET A 1 -23.09 9.05 -41.44
N MET A 2 -21.94 8.70 -42.05
CA MET A 2 -20.59 9.27 -41.82
C MET A 2 -20.21 9.22 -40.32
N SER A 3 -19.16 8.56 -39.80
CA SER A 3 -17.77 8.36 -40.28
C SER A 3 -17.07 7.21 -39.49
N LEU A 4 -16.42 6.23 -40.15
CA LEU A 4 -14.96 5.95 -40.17
C LEU A 4 -14.20 6.25 -38.84
N SER A 5 -13.76 5.23 -38.06
CA SER A 5 -12.51 4.42 -38.17
C SER A 5 -11.23 5.16 -37.75
N LEU A 6 -10.56 4.70 -36.68
CA LEU A 6 -9.09 4.78 -36.44
C LEU A 6 -8.75 3.75 -35.33
N VAL A 7 -8.19 2.57 -35.61
CA VAL A 7 -6.76 2.24 -35.86
C VAL A 7 -5.96 1.92 -34.57
N ARG A 8 -5.71 0.61 -34.39
CA ARG A 8 -4.50 -0.12 -33.95
C ARG A 8 -3.69 0.33 -32.71
N ILE A 9 -3.23 -0.65 -31.90
CA ILE A 9 -1.80 -0.99 -31.59
C ILE A 9 -1.74 -1.88 -30.31
N ALA A 10 -1.50 -3.19 -30.47
CA ALA A 10 -0.38 -4.02 -29.95
C ALA A 10 -0.69 -4.80 -28.63
N LEU A 11 -0.67 -6.15 -28.55
CA LEU A 11 0.47 -7.11 -28.53
C LEU A 11 1.51 -6.71 -27.44
N LEU A 12 2.01 -7.49 -26.46
CA LEU A 12 2.19 -8.92 -26.10
C LEU A 12 2.45 -8.94 -24.57
N ALA A 13 1.99 -9.91 -23.78
CA ALA A 13 2.68 -11.15 -23.37
C ALA A 13 4.21 -11.06 -23.10
N SER A 14 4.63 -11.18 -21.83
CA SER A 14 5.85 -11.89 -21.37
C SER A 14 6.00 -11.69 -19.85
N ALA A 15 5.90 -12.70 -18.97
CA ALA A 15 6.70 -13.90 -18.79
C ALA A 15 7.84 -13.72 -17.76
N SER A 16 7.89 -14.71 -16.87
CA SER A 16 8.61 -14.83 -15.60
C SER A 16 10.14 -14.91 -15.68
N LEU A 17 10.74 -14.75 -14.50
CA LEU A 17 11.95 -15.42 -13.98
C LEU A 17 13.24 -15.32 -14.81
N LEU A 18 14.25 -14.66 -14.25
CA LEU A 18 15.62 -15.20 -14.19
C LEU A 18 16.34 -14.69 -12.92
N LEU A 19 16.68 -15.64 -12.04
CA LEU A 19 17.79 -15.52 -11.10
C LEU A 19 19.08 -15.46 -11.91
N SER A 20 20.01 -14.59 -11.52
CA SER A 20 21.41 -14.74 -11.92
C SER A 20 22.31 -14.50 -10.72
N SER A 21 22.71 -15.61 -10.12
CA SER A 21 23.90 -15.80 -9.31
C SER A 21 25.16 -15.47 -10.11
N CYS A 22 26.09 -14.73 -9.51
CA CYS A 22 27.50 -14.72 -9.91
C CYS A 22 28.34 -15.17 -8.71
N THR A 23 28.99 -16.32 -8.89
CA THR A 23 30.03 -16.90 -8.03
C THR A 23 31.34 -16.93 -8.83
N GLY A 24 32.46 -16.69 -8.17
CA GLY A 24 33.84 -16.87 -8.68
C GLY A 24 34.71 -15.70 -8.21
N SER A 25 35.53 -15.82 -7.15
CA SER A 25 36.75 -16.64 -7.01
C SER A 25 37.82 -16.24 -8.01
N ASP A 26 38.86 -15.54 -7.57
CA ASP A 26 40.23 -16.08 -7.44
C ASP A 26 41.24 -14.96 -7.14
N ASP A 27 42.22 -15.35 -6.34
CA ASP A 27 43.35 -14.62 -5.79
C ASP A 27 44.35 -14.06 -6.84
N ASP A 28 45.21 -13.13 -6.37
CA ASP A 28 46.67 -13.03 -6.63
C ASP A 28 47.23 -11.61 -6.91
N GLU A 29 47.94 -11.10 -5.90
CA GLU A 29 49.36 -10.72 -5.86
C GLU A 29 50.01 -9.83 -6.96
N GLY A 30 50.76 -8.84 -6.48
CA GLY A 30 52.13 -8.64 -6.94
C GLY A 30 52.38 -7.58 -8.04
N GLY A 31 53.13 -6.54 -7.67
CA GLY A 31 53.61 -5.53 -8.61
C GLY A 31 54.73 -6.02 -9.55
N PHE A 32 55.05 -5.23 -10.57
CA PHE A 32 56.32 -5.31 -11.27
C PHE A 32 56.67 -3.99 -11.98
N SER A 33 57.93 -3.63 -11.85
CA SER A 33 58.60 -2.41 -12.31
C SER A 33 58.57 -2.23 -13.83
N THR A 34 58.59 -0.99 -14.32
CA THR A 34 59.25 -0.69 -15.58
C THR A 34 60.02 0.62 -15.49
N PHE A 35 61.34 0.49 -15.54
CA PHE A 35 62.31 1.54 -15.79
C PHE A 35 62.18 2.10 -17.23
N GLY A 36 62.56 3.37 -17.40
CA GLY A 36 63.15 3.89 -18.64
C GLY A 36 62.52 5.18 -19.16
N ASN A 37 63.04 6.35 -18.77
CA ASN A 37 63.96 7.21 -19.56
C ASN A 37 63.17 8.13 -20.54
N THR A 38 63.34 9.46 -20.67
CA THR A 38 64.49 10.37 -20.64
C THR A 38 64.00 11.83 -20.53
N GLY A 39 64.82 12.74 -19.98
CA GLY A 39 64.74 14.19 -20.27
C GLY A 39 65.27 15.06 -19.13
N PHE A 40 66.56 15.01 -18.80
CA PHE A 40 67.58 15.96 -19.28
C PHE A 40 67.18 17.44 -19.15
N THR A 41 67.67 18.10 -18.11
CA THR A 41 68.35 19.40 -18.22
C THR A 41 69.35 19.57 -17.08
N THR A 42 70.59 19.81 -17.48
CA THR A 42 71.76 20.11 -16.66
C THR A 42 71.78 21.57 -16.19
N THR A 43 72.09 21.81 -14.92
CA THR A 43 72.84 23.01 -14.50
C THR A 43 74.08 22.56 -13.71
N PRO A 44 75.29 23.02 -14.07
CA PRO A 44 76.50 22.69 -13.36
C PRO A 44 76.82 23.80 -12.35
N ASN A 45 77.12 23.46 -11.10
CA ASN A 45 78.11 24.24 -10.38
C ASN A 45 78.86 23.38 -9.36
N THR A 46 80.17 23.57 -9.41
CA THR A 46 81.27 22.80 -8.84
C THR A 46 81.63 23.27 -7.44
N THR A 47 82.10 22.33 -6.58
CA THR A 47 83.30 22.36 -5.69
C THR A 47 83.09 21.36 -4.52
N PHE A 48 83.76 20.20 -4.41
CA PHE A 48 85.12 19.94 -3.86
C PHE A 48 85.33 20.69 -2.52
N GLU A 49 85.62 20.15 -1.32
CA GLU A 49 86.12 18.89 -0.74
C GLU A 49 85.79 18.92 0.80
N PRO A 50 86.50 18.24 1.71
CA PRO A 50 86.47 16.83 2.10
C PRO A 50 86.08 16.66 3.59
N GLU A 51 85.85 15.43 4.03
CA GLU A 51 85.75 15.13 5.46
C GLU A 51 87.14 15.19 6.11
N THR A 52 87.28 16.00 7.17
CA THR A 52 87.94 15.70 8.45
C THR A 52 88.19 16.99 9.22
N THR A 53 87.60 17.13 10.40
CA THR A 53 88.26 17.31 11.71
C THR A 53 87.17 17.49 12.77
N GLY A 54 87.16 16.59 13.75
CA GLY A 54 86.37 16.77 14.95
C GLY A 54 86.99 17.86 15.80
N ASP A 55 86.23 18.93 15.98
CA ASP A 55 86.52 20.00 16.93
C ASP A 55 85.32 20.03 17.88
N GLY A 56 85.55 19.71 19.14
CA GLY A 56 84.49 19.52 20.13
C GLY A 56 83.83 20.80 20.62
N GLU A 57 82.74 20.56 21.36
CA GLU A 57 81.92 21.44 22.23
C GLU A 57 80.67 22.05 21.58
N PRO A 58 79.62 22.34 22.37
CA PRO A 58 78.99 21.53 23.41
C PRO A 58 77.44 21.59 23.29
N GLY A 59 76.76 20.44 23.38
CA GLY A 59 75.32 20.31 23.63
C GLY A 59 74.44 21.42 23.07
N ASP A 60 74.22 21.40 21.77
CA ASP A 60 73.02 21.97 21.18
C ASP A 60 71.83 21.21 21.75
N GLY A 61 71.02 21.89 22.55
CA GLY A 61 69.75 21.40 23.08
C GLY A 61 68.70 21.23 21.99
N ASP A 62 69.10 20.66 20.86
CA ASP A 62 68.29 20.33 19.72
C ASP A 62 67.96 18.85 19.81
N THR A 63 66.78 18.60 20.38
CA THR A 63 66.02 17.38 20.13
C THR A 63 65.69 17.31 18.64
N ASP A 64 66.59 16.74 17.84
CA ASP A 64 66.31 16.32 16.46
C ASP A 64 67.33 15.23 16.10
N PRO A 65 67.06 14.19 15.29
CA PRO A 65 65.85 13.83 14.53
C PRO A 65 65.58 12.31 14.65
N GLY A 66 64.73 11.89 15.58
CA GLY A 66 64.52 10.46 15.76
C GLY A 66 63.55 10.11 16.85
N ASP A 67 62.37 10.71 16.88
CA ASP A 67 61.27 10.13 17.64
C ASP A 67 60.05 10.11 16.73
N GLY A 68 59.51 8.91 16.51
CA GLY A 68 58.22 8.75 15.87
C GLY A 68 57.15 9.44 16.71
N ASP A 69 56.87 10.69 16.39
CA ASP A 69 55.62 11.37 16.61
C ASP A 69 54.53 10.66 15.80
N GLY A 70 54.28 9.40 16.18
CA GLY A 70 52.96 8.83 16.09
C GLY A 70 52.07 9.73 16.92
N GLU A 71 51.50 10.76 16.29
CA GLU A 71 50.15 11.15 16.65
C GLU A 71 49.38 9.84 16.80
N PRO A 72 48.83 9.56 18.00
CA PRO A 72 48.08 8.33 18.22
C PRO A 72 47.11 8.21 17.04
N ALA A 73 47.17 7.09 16.32
CA ALA A 73 46.24 6.89 15.22
C ALA A 73 44.83 7.14 15.78
N PRO A 74 44.00 7.97 15.13
CA PRO A 74 42.69 8.33 15.65
C PRO A 74 41.94 7.06 16.01
N THR A 75 41.60 6.94 17.29
CA THR A 75 41.17 5.68 17.89
C THR A 75 39.71 5.77 18.29
N CYS A 76 38.85 5.17 17.48
CA CYS A 76 37.44 5.04 17.75
C CYS A 76 37.17 4.39 19.13
N GLY A 77 36.42 5.12 19.96
CA GLY A 77 36.05 4.77 21.32
C GLY A 77 36.88 5.44 22.42
N ASP A 78 37.66 6.48 22.12
CA ASP A 78 38.47 7.22 23.11
C ASP A 78 37.73 8.41 23.74
N GLY A 79 36.52 8.71 23.25
CA GLY A 79 35.63 9.76 23.72
C GLY A 79 35.87 11.14 23.11
N LEU A 80 36.87 11.31 22.25
CA LEU A 80 37.16 12.52 21.49
C LEU A 80 36.78 12.32 20.03
N VAL A 81 36.34 13.38 19.34
CA VAL A 81 36.10 13.30 17.89
C VAL A 81 37.34 13.83 17.19
N ASP A 82 38.13 12.92 16.63
CA ASP A 82 39.35 13.27 15.90
C ASP A 82 39.06 13.74 14.47
N ALA A 83 40.09 14.27 13.78
CA ALA A 83 39.95 14.88 12.45
C ALA A 83 39.41 13.94 11.35
N THR A 84 39.48 12.63 11.55
CA THR A 84 38.98 11.61 10.60
C THR A 84 37.69 10.93 11.05
N GLU A 85 37.15 11.28 12.20
CA GLU A 85 35.96 10.66 12.77
C GLU A 85 34.75 11.59 12.62
N ALA A 86 33.59 11.00 12.31
CA ALA A 86 32.31 11.71 12.34
C ALA A 86 31.76 11.80 13.78
N CYS A 87 32.10 10.82 14.62
CA CYS A 87 31.67 10.69 16.00
C CYS A 87 32.58 9.69 16.75
N ASP A 88 32.55 9.70 18.08
CA ASP A 88 33.22 8.69 18.91
C ASP A 88 32.30 8.21 20.03
N GLY A 89 31.82 6.97 19.91
CA GLY A 89 30.95 6.35 20.91
C GLY A 89 29.70 7.17 21.21
N GLY A 90 29.69 7.88 22.35
CA GLY A 90 28.60 8.78 22.74
C GLY A 90 28.78 10.25 22.34
N ASN A 91 29.97 10.61 21.86
CA ASN A 91 30.30 11.94 21.38
C ASN A 91 29.93 12.06 19.89
N LEU A 92 28.72 12.56 19.62
CA LEU A 92 28.15 12.64 18.27
C LEU A 92 28.55 13.93 17.52
N ALA A 93 29.59 14.64 17.96
CA ALA A 93 30.02 15.93 17.40
C ALA A 93 28.93 17.03 17.36
N GLY A 94 27.86 16.88 18.14
CA GLY A 94 26.68 17.77 18.11
C GLY A 94 25.65 17.43 17.04
N GLU A 95 25.87 16.38 16.24
CA GLU A 95 24.88 15.86 15.30
C GLU A 95 23.74 15.14 16.01
N THR A 96 22.58 15.18 15.37
CA THR A 96 21.33 14.56 15.81
C THR A 96 20.65 13.95 14.59
N CYS A 97 19.69 13.06 14.81
CA CYS A 97 18.85 12.59 13.70
C CYS A 97 18.21 13.77 12.94
N VAL A 98 17.86 14.86 13.64
CA VAL A 98 17.26 16.05 13.04
C VAL A 98 18.23 16.79 12.12
N SER A 99 19.49 16.97 12.52
CA SER A 99 20.50 17.65 11.69
C SER A 99 20.90 16.84 10.46
N LEU A 100 20.78 15.52 10.52
CA LEU A 100 21.00 14.61 9.39
C LEU A 100 19.77 14.45 8.47
N GLY A 101 18.69 15.20 8.71
CA GLY A 101 17.50 15.22 7.85
C GLY A 101 16.42 14.19 8.21
N TYR A 102 16.49 13.58 9.38
CA TYR A 102 15.44 12.71 9.92
C TYR A 102 14.49 13.49 10.84
N ALA A 103 13.33 12.91 11.16
CA ALA A 103 12.32 13.50 12.04
C ALA A 103 12.78 13.65 13.51
N GLY A 104 13.72 12.79 13.93
CA GLY A 104 14.13 12.66 15.32
C GLY A 104 14.67 11.26 15.62
N GLY A 105 14.74 10.88 16.90
CA GLY A 105 15.23 9.57 17.34
C GLY A 105 16.59 9.63 18.05
N ALA A 106 17.11 8.45 18.36
CA ALA A 106 18.41 8.30 19.01
C ALA A 106 19.47 8.04 17.94
N LEU A 107 20.24 9.07 17.64
CA LEU A 107 21.42 8.94 16.78
C LEU A 107 22.50 8.20 17.58
N ALA A 108 23.15 7.22 16.96
CA ALA A 108 24.28 6.52 17.55
C ALA A 108 25.50 6.65 16.65
N CYS A 109 26.69 6.52 17.23
CA CYS A 109 27.92 6.44 16.44
C CYS A 109 28.10 5.03 15.90
N ALA A 110 28.43 4.89 14.61
CA ALA A 110 28.71 3.58 14.05
C ALA A 110 30.02 3.02 14.66
N PRO A 111 30.20 1.68 14.73
CA PRO A 111 31.39 1.07 15.35
C PRO A 111 32.72 1.40 14.68
N ASN A 112 32.68 1.98 13.47
CA ASN A 112 33.85 2.42 12.72
C ASN A 112 34.18 3.91 12.92
N CYS A 113 33.37 4.67 13.68
CA CYS A 113 33.48 6.11 13.92
C CYS A 113 33.53 7.01 12.66
N ALA A 114 33.46 6.43 11.46
CA ALA A 114 33.48 7.16 10.18
C ALA A 114 32.08 7.65 9.78
N ASP A 115 31.02 7.04 10.32
CA ASP A 115 29.63 7.31 9.97
C ASP A 115 28.73 7.27 11.22
N PHE A 116 27.51 7.76 11.06
CA PHE A 116 26.46 7.64 12.07
C PHE A 116 25.57 6.41 11.83
N ASP A 117 25.20 5.73 12.91
CA ASP A 117 24.14 4.73 12.89
C ASP A 117 22.78 5.43 13.01
N VAL A 118 22.11 5.53 11.86
CA VAL A 118 20.78 6.13 11.70
C VAL A 118 19.64 5.14 11.93
N SER A 119 19.92 3.89 12.33
CA SER A 119 18.87 2.89 12.59
C SER A 119 17.95 3.29 13.75
N GLY A 120 18.44 4.11 14.68
CA GLY A 120 17.67 4.72 15.75
C GLY A 120 16.94 6.02 15.38
N CYS A 121 17.11 6.50 14.14
CA CYS A 121 16.46 7.71 13.63
C CYS A 121 15.08 7.42 13.02
N SER A 122 14.08 8.21 13.38
CA SER A 122 12.73 8.14 12.83
C SER A 122 12.66 8.91 11.51
N SER A 123 12.17 8.27 10.44
CA SER A 123 12.13 8.82 9.08
C SER A 123 10.93 9.73 8.78
N ALA A 124 9.90 9.73 9.63
CA ALA A 124 8.68 10.52 9.44
C ALA A 124 8.22 11.12 10.77
N VAL A 125 7.86 12.41 10.78
CA VAL A 125 7.37 13.10 11.98
C VAL A 125 5.87 12.90 12.06
N CYS A 126 5.43 11.79 12.63
CA CYS A 126 4.01 11.60 12.86
C CYS A 126 3.44 12.72 13.77
N GLY A 127 2.44 13.44 13.27
CA GLY A 127 1.82 14.59 13.93
C GLY A 127 2.32 15.96 13.44
N ASN A 128 3.01 16.05 12.30
CA ASN A 128 3.43 17.32 11.69
C ASN A 128 2.37 17.92 10.72
N ALA A 129 1.22 17.27 10.58
CA ALA A 129 0.13 17.59 9.65
C ALA A 129 0.54 17.58 8.16
N VAL A 130 1.54 16.80 7.80
CA VAL A 130 1.99 16.54 6.43
C VAL A 130 2.21 15.04 6.30
N ILE A 131 1.69 14.43 5.23
CA ILE A 131 1.90 13.00 5.01
C ILE A 131 3.23 12.80 4.30
N ASP A 132 4.25 12.39 5.06
CA ASP A 132 5.59 12.12 4.56
C ASP A 132 5.69 10.72 3.89
N GLU A 133 6.80 10.47 3.19
CA GLU A 133 7.03 9.17 2.55
C GLU A 133 7.05 8.04 3.59
N GLY A 134 6.10 7.10 3.45
CA GLY A 134 5.92 5.98 4.36
C GLY A 134 4.87 6.21 5.45
N GLU A 135 4.22 7.36 5.53
CA GLU A 135 3.06 7.58 6.40
C GLU A 135 1.75 7.24 5.68
N LEU A 136 0.84 6.59 6.41
CA LEU A 136 -0.53 6.33 5.95
C LEU A 136 -1.45 7.52 6.24
N CYS A 137 -1.13 8.29 7.28
CA CYS A 137 -1.85 9.46 7.73
C CYS A 137 -0.92 10.29 8.61
N ASP A 138 -1.26 11.55 8.87
CA ASP A 138 -0.58 12.39 9.86
C ASP A 138 -1.59 13.29 10.56
N GLY A 139 -1.91 12.98 11.83
CA GLY A 139 -2.87 13.74 12.61
C GLY A 139 -4.24 13.82 11.89
N PRO A 140 -4.71 15.02 11.48
CA PRO A 140 -5.95 15.17 10.72
C PRO A 140 -5.82 14.85 9.22
N GLU A 141 -4.60 14.71 8.69
CA GLU A 141 -4.36 14.37 7.29
C GLU A 141 -4.51 12.86 7.08
N LEU A 142 -5.66 12.43 6.53
CA LEU A 142 -6.03 11.03 6.39
C LEU A 142 -6.03 10.54 4.92
N GLN A 143 -5.43 11.29 3.98
CA GLN A 143 -5.52 11.02 2.53
C GLN A 143 -6.97 10.91 2.00
N GLY A 144 -7.91 11.63 2.61
CA GLY A 144 -9.33 11.54 2.29
C GLY A 144 -10.02 10.24 2.73
N GLN A 145 -9.34 9.40 3.54
CA GLN A 145 -9.97 8.25 4.16
C GLN A 145 -10.99 8.70 5.22
N THR A 146 -12.04 7.91 5.38
CA THR A 146 -13.13 8.12 6.33
C THR A 146 -13.47 6.79 6.97
N CYS A 147 -14.22 6.79 8.09
CA CYS A 147 -14.74 5.54 8.67
C CYS A 147 -15.50 4.70 7.62
N ALA A 148 -16.24 5.34 6.71
CA ALA A 148 -16.92 4.69 5.60
C ALA A 148 -15.97 3.97 4.62
N SER A 149 -14.83 4.56 4.30
CA SER A 149 -13.87 3.94 3.36
C SER A 149 -13.07 2.80 3.99
N VAL A 150 -12.94 2.78 5.32
CA VAL A 150 -12.26 1.69 6.05
C VAL A 150 -13.22 0.60 6.57
N GLY A 151 -14.52 0.70 6.25
CA GLY A 151 -15.50 -0.37 6.47
C GLY A 151 -16.50 -0.18 7.61
N PHE A 152 -16.59 1.03 8.17
CA PHE A 152 -17.55 1.39 9.23
C PHE A 152 -18.73 2.19 8.66
N SER A 153 -19.81 2.37 9.42
CA SER A 153 -20.99 3.11 8.95
C SER A 153 -20.75 4.62 8.91
N SER A 154 -20.13 5.13 9.97
CA SER A 154 -19.95 6.57 10.22
C SER A 154 -18.90 6.79 11.32
N GLY A 155 -18.76 8.03 11.79
CA GLY A 155 -17.86 8.40 12.89
C GLY A 155 -16.67 9.24 12.44
N GLU A 156 -15.73 9.41 13.36
CA GLU A 156 -14.50 10.19 13.17
C GLU A 156 -13.31 9.24 13.07
N LEU A 157 -12.68 9.20 11.89
CA LEU A 157 -11.47 8.43 11.66
C LEU A 157 -10.28 9.25 12.18
N GLY A 158 -9.43 8.64 13.00
CA GLY A 158 -8.19 9.25 13.47
C GLY A 158 -6.96 8.65 12.80
N CYS A 159 -5.82 9.30 13.01
CA CYS A 159 -4.51 8.72 12.72
C CYS A 159 -3.87 8.22 14.02
N ASN A 160 -3.33 6.99 14.02
CA ASN A 160 -2.60 6.54 15.20
C ASN A 160 -1.27 7.30 15.36
N PRO A 161 -0.72 7.40 16.59
CA PRO A 161 0.56 8.09 16.84
C PRO A 161 1.79 7.50 16.13
N ASN A 162 1.63 6.37 15.44
CA ASN A 162 2.68 5.75 14.64
C ASN A 162 2.57 6.08 13.15
N CYS A 163 1.48 6.73 12.71
CA CYS A 163 1.19 7.08 11.31
C CYS A 163 1.25 5.88 10.34
N LYS A 164 1.16 4.65 10.84
CA LYS A 164 1.13 3.40 10.03
C LYS A 164 -0.26 2.78 9.98
N SER A 165 -1.19 3.25 10.80
CA SER A 165 -2.56 2.73 10.88
C SER A 165 -3.55 3.83 11.23
N PHE A 166 -4.79 3.69 10.77
CA PHE A 166 -5.89 4.55 11.21
C PHE A 166 -6.39 4.15 12.60
N ASP A 167 -6.72 5.14 13.41
CA ASP A 167 -7.46 4.96 14.66
C ASP A 167 -8.95 4.90 14.34
N VAL A 168 -9.54 3.73 14.52
CA VAL A 168 -10.96 3.46 14.26
C VAL A 168 -11.81 3.51 15.53
N SER A 169 -11.25 3.91 16.67
CA SER A 169 -11.98 3.97 17.94
C SER A 169 -13.11 5.01 17.94
N GLY A 170 -13.00 6.03 17.09
CA GLY A 170 -14.07 7.02 16.82
C GLY A 170 -15.04 6.60 15.72
N CYS A 171 -14.83 5.46 15.07
CA CYS A 171 -15.74 4.93 14.08
C CYS A 171 -16.92 4.20 14.73
N VAL A 172 -18.06 4.24 14.05
CA VAL A 172 -19.31 3.62 14.47
C VAL A 172 -19.61 2.46 13.53
N ASP A 173 -19.93 1.30 14.09
CA ASP A 173 -20.39 0.15 13.31
C ASP A 173 -21.79 0.39 12.73
N ALA A 174 -22.13 -0.28 11.63
CA ALA A 174 -23.50 -0.30 11.15
C ALA A 174 -24.41 -1.02 12.17
N VAL A 175 -25.56 -0.42 12.47
CA VAL A 175 -26.49 -0.96 13.47
C VAL A 175 -27.78 -1.36 12.80
N CYS A 176 -27.82 -2.64 12.42
CA CYS A 176 -29.00 -3.24 11.82
C CYS A 176 -30.22 -3.16 12.76
N GLY A 177 -31.31 -2.59 12.26
CA GLY A 177 -32.57 -2.46 12.97
C GLY A 177 -32.90 -1.03 13.44
N ASN A 178 -32.15 -0.02 13.00
CA ASN A 178 -32.34 1.37 13.39
C ASN A 178 -33.10 2.23 12.36
N ALA A 179 -33.56 1.60 11.28
CA ALA A 179 -34.28 2.17 10.12
C ALA A 179 -33.49 3.14 9.22
N VAL A 180 -32.17 3.22 9.38
CA VAL A 180 -31.25 4.00 8.54
C VAL A 180 -30.38 3.02 7.77
N VAL A 181 -30.32 3.14 6.44
CA VAL A 181 -29.39 2.30 5.65
C VAL A 181 -28.01 2.92 5.69
N GLU A 182 -27.12 2.30 6.44
CA GLU A 182 -25.76 2.75 6.69
C GLU A 182 -24.74 2.15 5.72
N ALA A 183 -23.51 2.68 5.71
CA ALA A 183 -22.46 2.10 4.89
C ALA A 183 -22.20 0.63 5.31
N GLY A 184 -22.35 -0.29 4.37
CA GLY A 184 -22.26 -1.74 4.60
C GLY A 184 -23.62 -2.45 4.69
N GLU A 185 -24.72 -1.72 4.81
CA GLU A 185 -26.07 -2.27 4.81
C GLU A 185 -26.73 -2.18 3.44
N VAL A 186 -27.47 -3.22 3.08
CA VAL A 186 -28.29 -3.25 1.85
C VAL A 186 -29.71 -2.71 2.12
N CYS A 187 -30.16 -2.87 3.36
CA CYS A 187 -31.44 -2.43 3.87
C CYS A 187 -31.37 -2.33 5.40
N ASP A 188 -32.31 -1.63 6.02
CA ASP A 188 -32.53 -1.68 7.47
C ASP A 188 -34.03 -1.70 7.75
N SER A 189 -34.50 -2.77 8.40
CA SER A 189 -35.90 -2.91 8.80
C SER A 189 -36.86 -2.78 7.60
N ASN A 190 -37.64 -1.69 7.56
CA ASN A 190 -38.53 -1.36 6.44
C ASN A 190 -37.90 -0.41 5.42
N ASN A 191 -36.71 0.11 5.70
CA ASN A 191 -35.94 0.90 4.77
C ASN A 191 -35.20 -0.04 3.81
N LEU A 192 -35.91 -0.43 2.74
CA LEU A 192 -35.41 -1.37 1.75
C LEU A 192 -34.57 -0.71 0.64
N GLY A 193 -34.23 0.58 0.76
CA GLY A 193 -33.49 1.30 -0.28
C GLY A 193 -34.21 1.35 -1.65
N GLY A 194 -35.55 1.30 -1.65
CA GLY A 194 -36.37 1.23 -2.86
C GLY A 194 -36.47 -0.17 -3.50
N GLN A 195 -35.89 -1.20 -2.88
CA GLN A 195 -36.02 -2.57 -3.34
C GLN A 195 -37.40 -3.15 -3.01
N THR A 196 -37.89 -4.00 -3.89
CA THR A 196 -39.18 -4.69 -3.79
C THR A 196 -39.01 -6.14 -4.23
N CYS A 197 -40.00 -6.99 -3.98
CA CYS A 197 -39.96 -8.36 -4.52
C CYS A 197 -39.79 -8.36 -6.05
N ALA A 198 -40.39 -7.39 -6.74
CA ALA A 198 -40.23 -7.20 -8.19
C ALA A 198 -38.78 -6.94 -8.62
N THR A 199 -38.06 -6.07 -7.90
CA THR A 199 -36.65 -5.79 -8.22
C THR A 199 -35.72 -6.96 -7.90
N GLN A 200 -36.15 -7.84 -7.00
CA GLN A 200 -35.45 -9.08 -6.65
C GLN A 200 -35.81 -10.28 -7.54
N GLY A 201 -36.59 -10.07 -8.61
CA GLY A 201 -36.94 -11.10 -9.59
C GLY A 201 -38.16 -11.95 -9.24
N PHE A 202 -38.95 -11.54 -8.24
CA PHE A 202 -40.23 -12.16 -7.89
C PHE A 202 -41.36 -11.35 -8.53
N ALA A 203 -42.55 -11.93 -8.68
CA ALA A 203 -43.67 -11.18 -9.26
C ALA A 203 -44.31 -10.19 -8.28
N GLY A 204 -44.28 -10.48 -6.98
CA GLY A 204 -44.88 -9.61 -5.98
C GLY A 204 -44.63 -10.07 -4.55
N GLY A 205 -45.48 -9.64 -3.64
CA GLY A 205 -45.37 -9.93 -2.21
C GLY A 205 -44.66 -8.86 -1.40
N THR A 206 -44.31 -9.20 -0.16
CA THR A 206 -43.68 -8.30 0.80
C THR A 206 -42.21 -8.66 0.96
N LEU A 207 -41.34 -7.75 0.52
CA LEU A 207 -39.90 -7.88 0.74
C LEU A 207 -39.58 -7.39 2.16
N LEU A 208 -38.73 -8.11 2.86
CA LEU A 208 -38.25 -7.72 4.19
C LEU A 208 -36.73 -7.60 4.17
N CYS A 209 -36.18 -6.77 5.04
CA CYS A 209 -34.75 -6.81 5.30
C CYS A 209 -34.39 -8.05 6.12
N ASN A 210 -33.24 -8.69 5.85
CA ASN A 210 -32.76 -9.77 6.71
C ASN A 210 -32.31 -9.20 8.07
N GLY A 211 -32.25 -10.04 9.11
CA GLY A 211 -31.82 -9.60 10.45
C GLY A 211 -30.33 -9.27 10.58
N SER A 212 -29.58 -9.31 9.47
CA SER A 212 -28.15 -8.99 9.38
C SER A 212 -27.90 -7.72 8.58
N CYS A 213 -28.93 -7.13 7.96
CA CYS A 213 -28.89 -6.02 7.02
C CYS A 213 -27.95 -6.22 5.80
N THR A 214 -27.41 -7.42 5.58
CA THR A 214 -26.54 -7.78 4.45
C THR A 214 -27.29 -8.24 3.21
N GLY A 215 -28.63 -8.34 3.28
CA GLY A 215 -29.45 -8.78 2.18
C GLY A 215 -30.93 -8.80 2.51
N PHE A 216 -31.72 -9.22 1.54
CA PHE A 216 -33.17 -9.22 1.66
C PHE A 216 -33.71 -10.61 1.99
N ASN A 217 -34.73 -10.64 2.83
CA ASN A 217 -35.53 -11.82 3.07
C ASN A 217 -36.69 -11.86 2.06
N THR A 218 -36.62 -12.83 1.15
CA THR A 218 -37.59 -13.04 0.07
C THR A 218 -38.66 -14.07 0.42
N ALA A 219 -38.73 -14.55 1.67
CA ALA A 219 -39.75 -15.52 2.09
C ALA A 219 -41.18 -14.97 2.00
N GLY A 220 -41.35 -13.64 2.06
CA GLY A 220 -42.62 -12.96 1.82
C GLY A 220 -42.88 -12.61 0.36
N CYS A 221 -41.94 -12.91 -0.54
CA CYS A 221 -42.09 -12.68 -1.97
C CYS A 221 -42.81 -13.86 -2.65
N THR A 222 -43.60 -13.54 -3.67
CA THR A 222 -44.36 -14.50 -4.45
C THR A 222 -43.75 -14.64 -5.84
N ASN A 223 -43.46 -15.88 -6.24
CA ASN A 223 -42.79 -16.20 -7.51
C ASN A 223 -43.65 -15.98 -8.76
N GLY A 224 -44.85 -15.40 -8.64
CA GLY A 224 -45.66 -15.11 -9.82
C GLY A 224 -46.16 -16.36 -10.48
N SER A 225 -47.25 -16.84 -9.93
CA SER A 225 -48.18 -17.62 -10.69
C SER A 225 -49.47 -17.40 -9.91
N GLY A 226 -50.21 -16.33 -10.25
CA GLY A 226 -51.46 -16.01 -9.56
C GLY A 226 -52.51 -17.09 -9.78
N ASP A 227 -53.74 -16.88 -9.34
CA ASP A 227 -54.76 -17.90 -9.59
C ASP A 227 -54.97 -18.09 -11.10
N CYS A 228 -54.95 -19.35 -11.57
CA CYS A 228 -55.19 -19.68 -12.97
C CYS A 228 -56.59 -19.25 -13.43
N CYS A 229 -57.49 -19.07 -12.46
CA CYS A 229 -58.87 -18.66 -12.65
C CYS A 229 -59.09 -17.14 -12.69
N THR A 230 -58.05 -16.33 -12.51
CA THR A 230 -58.18 -14.88 -12.47
C THR A 230 -57.08 -14.19 -13.26
N ASP A 231 -57.41 -13.08 -13.91
CA ASP A 231 -56.41 -12.16 -14.45
C ASP A 231 -55.56 -11.68 -13.27
N ASN A 232 -54.29 -12.10 -13.28
CA ASN A 232 -53.38 -11.82 -12.17
C ASN A 232 -52.30 -10.82 -12.57
N GLY A 233 -52.24 -10.40 -13.84
CA GLY A 233 -51.30 -9.39 -14.30
C GLY A 233 -49.82 -9.81 -14.28
N TYR A 234 -49.51 -11.09 -14.05
CA TYR A 234 -48.15 -11.64 -14.04
C TYR A 234 -48.05 -12.81 -15.00
N PRO A 235 -46.88 -13.12 -15.57
CA PRO A 235 -46.72 -14.34 -16.35
C PRO A 235 -46.94 -15.59 -15.49
N GLY A 236 -47.73 -16.55 -16.00
CA GLY A 236 -47.97 -17.85 -15.37
C GLY A 236 -49.09 -17.88 -14.31
N CYS A 237 -49.38 -19.08 -13.80
CA CYS A 237 -50.42 -19.32 -12.80
C CYS A 237 -50.10 -20.47 -11.83
N GLN A 238 -50.69 -20.45 -10.63
CA GLN A 238 -50.28 -21.27 -9.45
C GLN A 238 -50.28 -22.78 -9.67
N VAL A 239 -50.97 -23.28 -10.70
CA VAL A 239 -51.10 -24.70 -10.99
C VAL A 239 -50.18 -25.06 -12.16
N PRO A 240 -49.03 -25.74 -11.92
CA PRO A 240 -48.04 -26.00 -12.97
C PRO A 240 -48.57 -26.77 -14.17
N SER A 241 -49.55 -27.67 -13.97
CA SER A 241 -50.18 -28.40 -15.07
C SER A 241 -51.04 -27.52 -15.96
N ILE A 242 -51.77 -26.56 -15.37
CA ILE A 242 -52.59 -25.61 -16.12
C ILE A 242 -51.68 -24.59 -16.80
N GLN A 243 -50.72 -24.03 -16.06
CA GLN A 243 -49.73 -23.13 -16.62
C GLN A 243 -49.03 -23.76 -17.82
N ASN A 244 -48.45 -24.96 -17.70
CA ASN A 244 -47.75 -25.60 -18.82
C ASN A 244 -48.64 -25.85 -20.04
N CYS A 245 -49.92 -26.16 -19.84
CA CYS A 245 -50.89 -26.29 -20.93
C CYS A 245 -51.14 -24.95 -21.61
N VAL A 246 -51.45 -23.90 -20.83
CA VAL A 246 -51.71 -22.56 -21.36
C VAL A 246 -50.47 -21.97 -22.03
N CYS A 247 -49.28 -22.11 -21.43
CA CYS A 247 -48.01 -21.69 -22.05
C CYS A 247 -47.75 -22.41 -23.39
N GLY A 248 -48.21 -23.66 -23.52
CA GLY A 248 -48.08 -24.44 -24.76
C GLY A 248 -49.05 -24.01 -25.85
N LEU A 249 -50.17 -23.40 -25.48
CA LEU A 249 -51.16 -22.83 -26.40
C LEU A 249 -50.79 -21.39 -26.78
N ASP A 250 -50.42 -20.58 -25.78
CA ASP A 250 -50.00 -19.20 -25.94
C ASP A 250 -48.80 -18.85 -25.03
N PRO A 251 -47.59 -18.70 -25.60
CA PRO A 251 -46.40 -18.27 -24.84
C PRO A 251 -46.55 -16.91 -24.16
N TYR A 252 -47.41 -16.02 -24.66
CA TYR A 252 -47.63 -14.69 -24.06
C TYR A 252 -48.05 -14.79 -22.59
N CYS A 253 -48.87 -15.78 -22.25
CA CYS A 253 -49.35 -16.02 -20.89
C CYS A 253 -48.23 -16.33 -19.89
N CYS A 254 -47.07 -16.77 -20.36
CA CYS A 254 -45.96 -17.21 -19.51
C CYS A 254 -44.69 -16.37 -19.67
N ASP A 255 -44.60 -15.58 -20.74
CA ASP A 255 -43.49 -14.67 -20.99
C ASP A 255 -43.84 -13.21 -20.71
N THR A 256 -45.12 -12.84 -20.77
CA THR A 256 -45.55 -11.44 -20.70
C THR A 256 -46.56 -11.17 -19.61
N LEU A 257 -47.75 -11.78 -19.66
CA LEU A 257 -48.82 -11.47 -18.73
C LEU A 257 -49.95 -12.51 -18.76
N TRP A 258 -50.46 -12.90 -17.60
CA TRP A 258 -51.67 -13.72 -17.46
C TRP A 258 -52.91 -12.83 -17.36
N ASP A 259 -53.47 -12.49 -18.53
CA ASP A 259 -54.69 -11.68 -18.66
C ASP A 259 -55.97 -12.55 -18.71
N SER A 260 -57.12 -11.93 -18.99
CA SER A 260 -58.38 -12.65 -19.13
C SER A 260 -58.41 -13.69 -20.27
N LEU A 261 -57.58 -13.54 -21.32
CA LEU A 261 -57.48 -14.55 -22.39
C LEU A 261 -56.74 -15.79 -21.91
N CYS A 262 -55.72 -15.60 -21.06
CA CYS A 262 -55.02 -16.69 -20.39
C CYS A 262 -55.95 -17.45 -19.44
N VAL A 263 -56.85 -16.75 -18.73
CA VAL A 263 -57.90 -17.37 -17.89
C VAL A 263 -58.90 -18.16 -18.71
N ASP A 264 -59.38 -17.61 -19.83
CA ASP A 264 -60.30 -18.32 -20.72
C ASP A 264 -59.67 -19.61 -21.25
N SER A 265 -58.41 -19.53 -21.71
CA SER A 265 -57.63 -20.70 -22.16
C SER A 265 -57.42 -21.71 -21.04
N ALA A 266 -57.21 -21.24 -19.81
CA ALA A 266 -57.08 -22.10 -18.64
C ALA A 266 -58.35 -22.93 -18.38
N ILE A 267 -59.54 -22.32 -18.47
CA ILE A 267 -60.83 -22.97 -18.18
C ILE A 267 -61.30 -23.85 -19.35
N LEU A 268 -61.30 -23.31 -20.57
CA LEU A 268 -61.90 -23.95 -21.74
C LEU A 268 -61.01 -25.03 -22.35
N ASP A 269 -59.70 -24.80 -22.40
CA ASP A 269 -58.77 -25.66 -23.14
C ASP A 269 -57.90 -26.52 -22.21
N CYS A 270 -57.57 -26.01 -21.02
CA CYS A 270 -56.67 -26.68 -20.08
C CYS A 270 -57.38 -27.29 -18.85
N GLY A 271 -58.70 -27.10 -18.71
CA GLY A 271 -59.51 -27.75 -17.69
C GLY A 271 -59.27 -27.25 -16.26
N ALA A 272 -58.89 -25.98 -16.10
CA ALA A 272 -58.83 -25.33 -14.79
C ALA A 272 -60.22 -25.35 -14.13
N VAL A 273 -60.26 -25.67 -12.84
CA VAL A 273 -61.50 -25.66 -12.05
C VAL A 273 -61.58 -24.37 -11.25
N CYS A 274 -62.51 -23.53 -11.69
CA CYS A 274 -62.93 -22.25 -11.14
C CYS A 274 -64.45 -22.36 -10.89
#